data_AF-W4QUB5-F1
#
_entry.id   AF-W4QUB5-F1
#
_cell.length_a   1.000
_cell.length_b   1.000
_cell.length_c   1.000
_cell.angle_alpha   90.00
_cell.angle_beta   90.00
_cell.angle_gamma   90.00
#
_symmetry.space_group_name_H-M   'P 1'
#
loop_
_entity.id
_entity.type
_entity.pdbx_description
1 polymer ?
#
loop_
_entity_poly.entity_id
_entity_poly.type
_entity_poly.pdbx_seq_one_letter_code
_entity_poly.pdbx_strand_id
1 'polypeptide(L)'
;MKKFKELNAYAITDDFKFYLTNVVISHSKEIAIHWLKENSGYLNEEMAKFTVKEFPLDKKVFVRDFGETTAKEMIDEVIQNDTFRKFPIVAFWIEAKNDYYENWHSHFEIENPTD
;
A
#
# COMPACT_ATOMS: atom_id res chain seq x y z
N MET A 1 -14.49 -5.82 -24.58
CA MET A 1 -14.27 -5.78 -23.11
C MET A 1 -12.79 -5.55 -22.86
N LYS A 2 -12.41 -4.51 -22.11
CA LYS A 2 -11.02 -4.37 -21.64
C LYS A 2 -10.75 -5.51 -20.66
N LYS A 3 -9.69 -6.29 -20.86
CA LYS A 3 -9.20 -7.21 -19.82
C LYS A 3 -8.74 -6.35 -18.66
N PHE A 4 -9.44 -6.41 -17.52
CA PHE A 4 -8.89 -5.90 -16.27
C PHE A 4 -7.64 -6.72 -15.99
N LYS A 5 -6.50 -6.05 -15.83
CA LYS A 5 -5.28 -6.72 -15.39
C LYS A 5 -5.52 -7.16 -13.93
N GLU A 6 -5.01 -8.32 -13.58
CA GLU A 6 -5.15 -8.88 -12.23
C GLU A 6 -4.42 -7.99 -11.21
N LEU A 7 -5.04 -7.77 -10.03
CA LEU A 7 -4.42 -7.05 -8.93
C LEU A 7 -3.69 -8.04 -8.01
N ASN A 8 -2.50 -7.66 -7.58
CA ASN A 8 -1.65 -8.38 -6.64
C ASN A 8 -1.26 -7.45 -5.50
N ALA A 9 -0.77 -8.00 -4.39
CA ALA A 9 -0.21 -7.22 -3.29
C ALA A 9 1.31 -7.43 -3.22
N TYR A 10 2.05 -6.34 -3.02
CA TYR A 10 3.51 -6.36 -2.94
C TYR A 10 3.98 -5.72 -1.64
N ALA A 11 4.70 -6.49 -0.83
CA ALA A 11 5.38 -6.00 0.36
C ALA A 11 6.75 -5.41 -0.04
N ILE A 12 6.93 -4.12 0.22
CA ILE A 12 8.14 -3.34 0.00
C ILE A 12 8.68 -2.96 1.37
N THR A 13 9.79 -3.59 1.77
CA THR A 13 10.36 -3.45 3.11
C THR A 13 11.70 -2.71 3.08
N ASP A 14 11.84 -1.71 3.95
CA ASP A 14 13.12 -1.08 4.29
C ASP A 14 13.68 -1.68 5.57
N ASP A 15 14.69 -2.53 5.45
CA ASP A 15 15.35 -3.17 6.59
C ASP A 15 16.42 -2.29 7.25
N PHE A 16 16.66 -1.07 6.75
CA PHE A 16 17.83 -0.25 7.14
C PHE A 16 17.51 0.98 7.98
N LYS A 17 16.44 1.72 7.68
CA LYS A 17 16.20 3.04 8.31
C LYS A 17 15.05 3.01 9.30
N PHE A 18 13.88 2.52 8.87
CA PHE A 18 12.66 2.58 9.66
C PHE A 18 12.02 1.22 9.97
N TYR A 19 12.59 0.13 9.44
CA TYR A 19 11.95 -1.20 9.48
C TYR A 19 10.48 -1.11 9.04
N LEU A 20 10.29 -0.40 7.92
CA LEU A 20 8.99 -0.05 7.38
C LEU A 20 8.62 -1.08 6.32
N THR A 21 7.48 -1.74 6.47
CA THR A 21 6.91 -2.59 5.42
C THR A 21 5.67 -1.90 4.85
N ASN A 22 5.74 -1.49 3.58
CA ASN A 22 4.60 -1.03 2.80
C ASN A 22 4.02 -2.19 2.02
N VAL A 23 2.72 -2.44 2.12
CA VAL A 23 2.01 -3.37 1.24
C VAL A 23 1.21 -2.56 0.24
N VAL A 24 1.55 -2.70 -1.05
CA VAL A 24 0.96 -1.93 -2.14
C VAL A 24 0.19 -2.87 -3.07
N ILE A 25 -1.08 -2.56 -3.33
CA ILE A 25 -1.92 -3.32 -4.25
C ILE A 25 -1.82 -2.74 -5.66
N SER A 26 -1.30 -3.52 -6.62
CA SER A 26 -1.08 -3.06 -7.99
C SER A 26 -1.12 -4.23 -8.99
N HIS A 27 -1.07 -3.94 -10.30
CA HIS A 27 -0.95 -5.01 -11.31
C HIS A 27 0.47 -5.52 -11.54
N SER A 28 1.49 -4.85 -11.01
CA SER A 28 2.86 -5.31 -11.14
C SER A 28 3.77 -4.70 -10.08
N LYS A 29 4.84 -5.43 -9.77
CA LYS A 29 5.89 -5.00 -8.85
C LYS A 29 6.46 -3.64 -9.21
N GLU A 30 6.67 -3.36 -10.50
CA GLU A 30 7.22 -2.09 -10.99
C GLU A 30 6.30 -0.92 -10.69
N ILE A 31 4.98 -1.11 -10.84
CA ILE A 31 3.97 -0.11 -10.51
C ILE A 31 3.96 0.16 -9.00
N ALA A 32 4.06 -0.89 -8.18
CA ALA A 32 4.10 -0.76 -6.73
C ALA A 32 5.34 0.04 -6.26
N ILE A 33 6.51 -0.26 -6.83
CA ILE A 33 7.75 0.47 -6.55
C ILE A 33 7.66 1.93 -7.01
N HIS A 34 7.13 2.16 -8.21
CA HIS A 34 6.98 3.50 -8.74
C HIS A 34 6.06 4.35 -7.86
N TRP A 35 4.94 3.79 -7.41
CA TRP A 35 4.05 4.46 -6.48
C TRP A 35 4.75 4.82 -5.17
N LEU A 36 5.47 3.88 -4.55
CA LEU A 36 6.16 4.16 -3.30
C LEU A 36 7.14 5.33 -3.48
N LYS A 37 7.95 5.29 -4.54
CA LYS A 37 8.90 6.36 -4.86
C LYS A 37 8.23 7.74 -4.98
N GLU A 38 7.09 7.84 -5.65
CA GLU A 38 6.35 9.10 -5.83
C GLU A 38 5.76 9.62 -4.49
N ASN A 39 5.44 8.72 -3.56
CA ASN A 39 4.66 9.06 -2.35
C ASN A 39 5.49 9.14 -1.06
N SER A 40 6.66 8.49 -0.99
CA SER A 40 7.48 8.45 0.23
C SER A 40 8.73 9.32 0.18
N GLY A 41 9.01 9.97 -0.96
CA GLY A 41 10.14 10.90 -1.11
C GLY A 41 11.53 10.24 -1.10
N TYR A 42 11.64 8.91 -1.22
CA TYR A 42 12.94 8.22 -1.26
C TYR A 42 13.70 8.51 -2.56
N LEU A 43 15.02 8.69 -2.43
CA LEU A 43 15.91 8.77 -3.59
C LEU A 43 16.03 7.40 -4.29
N ASN A 44 16.36 7.40 -5.58
CA ASN A 44 16.56 6.14 -6.35
C ASN A 44 17.57 5.19 -5.69
N GLU A 45 18.63 5.73 -5.10
CA GLU A 45 19.67 4.95 -4.42
C GLU A 45 19.18 4.33 -3.10
N GLU A 46 18.22 4.98 -2.43
CA GLU A 46 17.56 4.44 -1.25
C GLU A 46 16.59 3.33 -1.66
N MET A 47 15.83 3.52 -2.74
CA MET A 47 14.89 2.52 -3.28
C MET A 47 15.58 1.20 -3.65
N ALA A 48 16.85 1.23 -4.08
CA ALA A 48 17.63 0.03 -4.38
C ALA A 48 17.89 -0.87 -3.16
N LYS A 49 17.74 -0.33 -1.94
CA LYS A 49 17.96 -1.06 -0.68
C LYS A 49 16.69 -1.77 -0.18
N PHE A 50 15.55 -1.53 -0.82
CA PHE A 50 14.28 -2.12 -0.40
C PHE A 50 14.16 -3.56 -0.89
N THR A 51 13.65 -4.42 -0.01
CA THR A 51 13.25 -5.77 -0.37
C THR A 51 11.81 -5.75 -0.86
N VAL A 52 11.56 -6.23 -2.08
CA VAL A 52 10.21 -6.29 -2.65
C VAL A 52 9.79 -7.73 -2.94
N LYS A 53 8.72 -8.18 -2.27
CA LYS A 53 8.17 -9.54 -2.36
C LYS A 53 6.66 -9.49 -2.57
N GLU A 54 6.11 -10.57 -3.10
CA GLU A 54 4.65 -10.74 -3.12
C GLU A 54 4.13 -10.89 -1.68
N PHE A 55 3.02 -10.23 -1.41
CA PHE A 55 2.30 -10.33 -0.15
C PHE A 55 1.09 -11.25 -0.35
N PRO A 56 0.91 -12.30 0.46
CA PRO A 56 -0.20 -13.23 0.28
C PRO A 56 -1.55 -12.49 0.43
N LEU A 57 -2.41 -12.60 -0.58
CA LEU A 57 -3.67 -11.85 -0.62
C LEU A 57 -4.61 -12.20 0.55
N ASP A 58 -4.63 -13.45 0.98
CA ASP A 58 -5.48 -13.96 2.07
C ASP A 58 -4.82 -13.81 3.46
N LYS A 59 -3.62 -13.21 3.55
CA LYS A 59 -2.99 -12.97 4.86
C LYS A 59 -3.78 -11.90 5.60
N LYS A 60 -4.30 -12.29 6.77
CA LYS A 60 -4.98 -11.37 7.69
C LYS A 60 -3.99 -10.39 8.30
N VAL A 61 -4.39 -9.13 8.30
CA VAL A 61 -3.69 -8.00 8.91
C VAL A 61 -4.70 -7.14 9.66
N PHE A 62 -4.27 -6.54 10.76
CA PHE A 62 -5.09 -5.53 11.43
C PHE A 62 -4.70 -4.16 10.87
N VAL A 63 -5.65 -3.48 10.24
CA VAL A 63 -5.51 -2.12 9.73
C VAL A 63 -6.35 -1.20 10.59
N ARG A 64 -5.78 -0.10 11.10
CA ARG A 64 -6.43 0.76 12.10
C ARG A 64 -7.88 1.13 11.77
N ASP A 65 -8.14 1.57 10.55
CA ASP A 65 -9.47 2.09 10.15
C ASP A 65 -10.45 1.00 9.69
N PHE A 66 -9.94 -0.19 9.38
CA PHE A 66 -10.71 -1.29 8.77
C PHE A 66 -10.84 -2.51 9.69
N GLY A 67 -10.12 -2.53 10.82
CA GLY A 67 -10.02 -3.70 11.68
C GLY A 67 -9.21 -4.83 11.03
N GLU A 68 -9.56 -6.08 11.34
CA GLU A 68 -8.93 -7.24 10.71
C GLU A 68 -9.43 -7.39 9.27
N THR A 69 -8.52 -7.38 8.31
CA THR A 69 -8.81 -7.49 6.88
C THR A 69 -7.70 -8.24 6.14
N THR A 70 -7.87 -8.41 4.83
CA THR A 70 -6.92 -9.04 3.91
C THR A 70 -6.73 -8.14 2.70
N ALA A 71 -5.59 -8.26 2.00
CA ALA A 71 -5.38 -7.49 0.77
C ALA A 71 -6.44 -7.83 -0.30
N LYS A 72 -6.97 -9.06 -0.28
CA LYS A 72 -8.08 -9.48 -1.14
C LYS A 72 -9.37 -8.71 -0.86
N GLU A 73 -9.79 -8.63 0.40
CA GLU A 73 -11.00 -7.89 0.79
C GLU A 73 -10.86 -6.39 0.45
N MET A 74 -9.68 -5.82 0.64
CA MET A 74 -9.40 -4.43 0.26
C MET A 74 -9.47 -4.23 -1.27
N ILE A 75 -8.95 -5.18 -2.07
CA ILE A 75 -9.09 -5.15 -3.53
C ILE A 75 -10.58 -5.14 -3.93
N ASP A 76 -11.39 -6.01 -3.32
CA ASP A 76 -12.80 -6.13 -3.66
C ASP A 76 -13.58 -4.85 -3.32
N GLU A 77 -13.33 -4.26 -2.15
CA GLU A 77 -13.93 -2.98 -1.73
C GLU A 77 -13.59 -1.84 -2.71
N VAL A 78 -12.33 -1.79 -3.11
CA VAL A 78 -11.81 -0.81 -4.07
C VAL A 78 -12.45 -0.94 -5.44
N ILE A 79 -12.53 -2.16 -5.98
CA ILE A 79 -13.08 -2.40 -7.31
C ILE A 79 -14.55 -1.94 -7.37
N GLN A 80 -15.26 -2.07 -6.26
CA GLN A 80 -16.66 -1.65 -6.14
C GLN A 80 -16.83 -0.13 -6.00
N ASN A 81 -15.77 0.61 -5.69
CA ASN A 81 -15.86 2.03 -5.39
C ASN A 81 -15.27 2.90 -6.53
N ASP A 82 -16.17 3.66 -7.17
CA ASP A 82 -15.86 4.50 -8.34
C ASP A 82 -14.84 5.62 -8.07
N THR A 83 -14.67 6.01 -6.81
CA THR A 83 -13.70 7.01 -6.37
C THR A 83 -12.26 6.55 -6.57
N PHE A 84 -12.02 5.24 -6.57
CA PHE A 84 -10.66 4.70 -6.46
C PHE A 84 -10.07 4.20 -7.78
N ARG A 85 -10.70 4.46 -8.93
CA ARG A 85 -10.30 3.88 -10.24
C ARG A 85 -8.91 4.23 -10.78
N LYS A 86 -8.06 4.96 -10.05
CA LYS A 86 -6.68 5.31 -10.46
C LYS A 86 -5.68 4.59 -9.56
N PHE A 87 -4.90 3.70 -10.17
CA PHE A 87 -3.85 2.91 -9.55
C PHE A 87 -2.86 3.68 -8.66
N PRO A 88 -2.15 2.97 -7.76
CA PRO A 88 -2.49 1.72 -7.09
C PRO A 88 -3.26 2.01 -5.80
N ILE A 89 -4.22 1.17 -5.52
CA ILE A 89 -5.31 1.52 -4.64
C ILE A 89 -5.12 0.76 -3.35
N VAL A 90 -4.87 1.52 -2.30
CA VAL A 90 -4.46 1.10 -0.97
C VAL A 90 -2.99 0.67 -0.89
N ALA A 91 -2.23 1.51 -0.20
CA ALA A 91 -1.07 1.08 0.54
C ALA A 91 -1.43 1.02 2.02
N PHE A 92 -1.02 -0.02 2.72
CA PHE A 92 -0.98 0.02 4.18
C PHE A 92 0.44 -0.32 4.62
N TRP A 93 0.88 0.32 5.69
CA TRP A 93 2.26 0.25 6.14
C TRP A 93 2.35 -0.04 7.63
N ILE A 94 3.44 -0.67 8.03
CA ILE A 94 3.74 -0.94 9.43
C ILE A 94 5.20 -0.60 9.69
N GLU A 95 5.45 0.17 10.74
CA GLU A 95 6.78 0.29 11.33
C GLU A 95 6.96 -0.87 12.32
N ALA A 96 8.17 -1.43 12.43
CA ALA A 96 8.45 -2.64 13.23
C ALA A 96 8.15 -2.57 14.74
N LYS A 97 7.52 -1.50 15.21
CA LYS A 97 7.05 -1.31 16.60
C LYS A 97 5.54 -1.16 16.72
N ASN A 98 4.80 -1.16 15.61
CA ASN A 98 3.36 -1.04 15.65
C ASN A 98 2.74 -2.43 15.73
N ASP A 99 1.71 -2.58 16.56
CA ASP A 99 0.92 -3.82 16.63
C ASP A 99 -0.06 -3.95 15.47
N TYR A 100 -0.13 -2.94 14.60
CA TYR A 100 -1.10 -2.84 13.53
C TYR A 100 -0.56 -2.03 12.34
N TYR A 101 -1.15 -2.26 11.17
CA TYR A 101 -0.88 -1.50 9.96
C TYR A 101 -1.69 -0.20 9.94
N GLU A 102 -1.07 0.86 9.46
CA GLU A 102 -1.71 2.14 9.14
C GLU A 102 -2.13 2.13 7.67
N ASN A 103 -3.35 2.53 7.35
CA ASN A 103 -3.76 2.73 5.96
C ASN A 103 -3.20 4.07 5.46
N TRP A 104 -2.60 4.12 4.28
CA TRP A 104 -2.12 5.35 3.65
C TRP A 104 -3.22 6.41 3.50
N HIS A 105 -4.49 6.01 3.34
CA HIS A 105 -5.63 6.91 3.25
C HIS A 105 -5.85 7.74 4.54
N SER A 106 -5.53 7.20 5.71
CA SER A 106 -5.67 7.89 7.00
C SER A 106 -4.79 9.14 7.12
N HIS A 107 -3.74 9.25 6.29
CA HIS A 107 -2.80 10.36 6.30
C HIS A 107 -3.14 11.46 5.28
N PHE A 108 -4.13 11.23 4.40
CA PHE A 108 -4.58 12.25 3.44
C PHE A 108 -5.64 13.21 4.04
N GLU A 109 -6.31 12.82 5.11
CA GLU A 109 -7.16 13.73 5.89
C GLU A 109 -6.35 14.27 7.07
N ILE A 110 -5.72 15.44 6.91
CA ILE A 110 -5.74 16.64 7.77
C ILE A 110 -4.85 17.69 7.05
N GLU A 111 -5.33 18.26 5.95
CA GLU A 111 -5.18 19.70 5.75
C GLU A 111 -6.58 20.26 5.94
N ASN A 112 -6.82 20.91 7.08
CA ASN A 112 -8.05 21.67 7.27
C ASN A 112 -8.20 22.60 6.07
N PRO A 113 -9.38 22.70 5.44
CA PRO A 113 -9.63 23.80 4.52
C PRO A 113 -9.40 25.09 5.30
N THR A 114 -8.36 25.85 4.94
CA THR A 114 -8.23 27.23 5.40
C THR A 114 -9.49 27.97 4.97
N ASP A 115 -10.18 28.55 5.95
CA ASP A 115 -11.38 29.40 5.83
C ASP A 115 -11.29 30.43 4.69
#